data_AF-A0A4Q2RZG4-F1
#
_entry.id   AF-A0A4Q2RZG4-F1
#
_cell.length_a   1.000
_cell.length_b   1.000
_cell.length_c   1.000
_cell.angle_alpha   90.00
_cell.angle_beta   90.00
_cell.angle_gamma   90.00
#
_symmetry.space_group_name_H-M   'P 1'
#
loop_
_entity.id
_entity.type
_entity.pdbx_description
1 polymer ?
#
loop_
_entity_poly.entity_id
_entity_poly.type
_entity_poly.pdbx_seq_one_letter_code
_entity_poly.pdbx_strand_id
1 'polypeptide(L)'
;MARMDAAKHIAAEQETAAGLSQRDRDILEFERHWWKYAGAKEQAVRENFDMSSTRYYQVLNALIDRPEALEADPLLVRRLRRLRASRQRQRSARRLGFEI
;
A
#
# COMPACT_ATOMS: atom_id res chain seq x y z
N MET A 1 20.68 0.72 -9.00
CA MET A 1 20.58 -0.75 -8.86
C MET A 1 20.62 -1.09 -7.38
N ALA A 2 19.47 -1.13 -6.70
CA ALA A 2 19.38 -1.49 -5.28
C ALA A 2 18.33 -2.61 -5.13
N ARG A 3 18.75 -3.81 -5.53
CA ARG A 3 18.08 -5.06 -5.15
C ARG A 3 18.81 -5.59 -3.92
N MET A 4 18.46 -5.09 -2.74
CA MET A 4 19.00 -5.58 -1.48
C MET A 4 18.08 -5.05 -0.38
N ASP A 5 17.21 -5.93 0.16
CA ASP A 5 16.66 -5.91 1.54
C ASP A 5 15.31 -6.68 1.72
N ALA A 6 14.73 -7.25 0.67
CA ALA A 6 13.36 -7.76 0.77
C ALA A 6 13.19 -9.18 1.35
N ALA A 7 14.26 -9.93 1.63
CA ALA A 7 14.13 -11.32 2.10
C ALA A 7 13.95 -11.45 3.63
N LYS A 8 14.29 -10.43 4.43
CA LYS A 8 14.48 -10.61 5.88
C LYS A 8 13.27 -10.26 6.77
N HIS A 9 12.18 -9.75 6.21
CA HIS A 9 10.96 -9.41 6.97
C HIS A 9 9.69 -10.16 6.53
N ILE A 10 9.77 -11.07 5.55
CA ILE A 10 8.60 -11.77 5.02
C ILE A 10 8.00 -12.76 6.05
N ALA A 11 8.72 -13.12 7.11
CA ALA A 11 8.31 -14.17 8.04
C ALA A 11 7.79 -13.71 9.42
N ALA A 12 8.07 -12.50 9.90
CA ALA A 12 7.95 -12.20 11.34
C ALA A 12 6.57 -11.73 11.85
N GLU A 13 5.58 -11.48 10.99
CA GLU A 13 4.20 -11.12 11.40
C GLU A 13 3.15 -12.04 10.76
N GLN A 14 3.56 -13.24 10.35
CA GLN A 14 2.69 -14.33 9.94
C GLN A 14 1.99 -14.97 11.17
N GLU A 15 1.34 -14.19 12.05
CA GLU A 15 0.56 -14.79 13.14
C GLU A 15 -0.47 -13.83 13.76
N THR A 16 -1.62 -13.67 13.10
CA THR A 16 -2.91 -13.75 13.80
C THR A 16 -3.87 -14.48 12.86
N ALA A 17 -4.09 -15.76 13.10
CA ALA A 17 -4.78 -16.71 12.23
C ALA A 17 -6.29 -16.44 11.98
N ALA A 18 -6.77 -15.20 12.12
CA ALA A 18 -8.19 -14.85 11.92
C ALA A 18 -8.46 -13.36 11.60
N GLY A 19 -7.47 -12.52 11.26
CA GLY A 19 -7.77 -11.11 10.99
C GLY A 19 -6.61 -10.24 10.49
N LEU A 20 -6.90 -8.93 10.40
CA LEU A 20 -5.88 -7.91 10.16
C LEU A 20 -4.96 -7.75 11.37
N SER A 21 -3.65 -7.68 11.12
CA SER A 21 -2.68 -7.30 12.15
C SER A 21 -2.90 -5.85 12.61
N GLN A 22 -2.37 -5.47 13.77
CA GLN A 22 -2.48 -4.09 14.25
C GLN A 22 -1.87 -3.11 13.23
N ARG A 23 -0.69 -3.46 12.71
CA ARG A 23 -0.02 -2.69 11.66
C ARG A 23 -0.87 -2.52 10.40
N ASP A 24 -1.57 -3.57 9.96
CA ASP A 24 -2.47 -3.47 8.81
C ASP A 24 -3.62 -2.49 9.07
N ARG A 25 -4.20 -2.53 10.28
CA ARG A 25 -5.25 -1.58 10.68
C ARG A 25 -4.72 -0.14 10.70
N ASP A 26 -3.55 0.07 11.28
CA ASP A 26 -2.91 1.39 11.34
C ASP A 26 -2.61 1.94 9.93
N ILE A 27 -2.21 1.06 8.99
CA ILE A 27 -2.03 1.42 7.58
C ILE A 27 -3.34 1.87 6.94
N LEU A 28 -4.46 1.16 7.18
CA LEU A 28 -5.77 1.56 6.66
C LEU A 28 -6.23 2.89 7.27
N GLU A 29 -6.05 3.07 8.57
CA GLU A 29 -6.39 4.32 9.25
C GLU A 29 -5.55 5.49 8.72
N PHE A 30 -4.25 5.29 8.50
CA PHE A 30 -3.38 6.29 7.91
C PHE A 30 -3.81 6.70 6.49
N GLU A 31 -4.25 5.75 5.66
CA GLU A 31 -4.78 6.05 4.32
C GLU A 31 -6.12 6.78 4.33
N ARG A 32 -6.85 6.76 5.45
CA ARG A 32 -8.08 7.53 5.63
C ARG A 32 -7.83 9.04 5.68
N HIS A 33 -6.64 9.45 6.14
CA HIS A 33 -6.30 10.85 6.37
C HIS A 33 -5.95 11.59 5.06
N TRP A 34 -6.41 12.83 4.93
CA TRP A 34 -6.16 13.66 3.74
C TRP A 34 -4.82 14.39 3.84
N TRP A 35 -3.86 13.96 3.02
CA TRP A 35 -2.55 14.61 2.91
C TRP A 35 -2.58 15.71 1.84
N LYS A 36 -2.27 16.96 2.22
CA LYS A 36 -2.27 18.12 1.30
C LYS A 36 -1.16 18.06 0.25
N TYR A 37 -0.02 17.43 0.58
CA TYR A 37 1.14 17.30 -0.29
C TYR A 37 1.69 15.88 -0.28
N ALA A 38 2.07 15.35 -1.45
CA ALA A 38 2.59 13.99 -1.58
C ALA A 38 3.87 13.75 -0.74
N GLY A 39 4.77 14.74 -0.68
CA GLY A 39 5.99 14.66 0.14
C GLY A 39 5.72 14.58 1.65
N ALA A 40 4.67 15.25 2.13
CA ALA A 40 4.29 15.18 3.55
C ALA A 40 3.83 13.77 3.93
N LYS A 41 3.14 13.07 3.02
CA LYS A 41 2.73 11.68 3.23
C LYS A 41 3.94 10.75 3.30
N GLU A 42 4.90 10.88 2.40
CA GLU A 42 6.09 10.01 2.40
C GLU A 42 6.94 10.17 3.66
N GLN A 43 7.09 11.40 4.14
CA GLN A 43 7.78 11.67 5.39
C GLN A 43 7.03 11.04 6.57
N ALA A 44 5.71 11.26 6.65
CA ALA A 44 4.89 10.66 7.69
C ALA A 44 4.89 9.12 7.65
N VAL A 45 4.96 8.51 6.46
CA VAL A 45 5.10 7.04 6.33
C VAL A 45 6.41 6.56 6.95
N ARG A 46 7.52 7.26 6.69
CA ARG A 46 8.82 6.92 7.29
C ARG A 46 8.78 7.07 8.81
N GLU A 47 8.19 8.15 9.32
CA GLU A 47 8.14 8.43 10.75
C GLU A 47 7.21 7.48 11.52
N ASN A 48 6.04 7.15 10.98
CA ASN A 48 5.04 6.34 11.70
C ASN A 48 5.27 4.83 11.57
N PHE A 49 5.82 4.38 10.45
CA PHE A 49 5.93 2.95 10.16
C PHE A 49 7.38 2.46 9.97
N ASP A 50 8.37 3.34 10.13
CA ASP A 50 9.80 3.04 9.98
C ASP A 50 10.13 2.29 8.67
N MET A 51 9.48 2.69 7.57
CA MET A 51 9.72 2.07 6.27
C MET A 51 9.73 3.08 5.12
N SER A 52 10.43 2.69 4.05
CA SER A 52 10.43 3.48 2.81
C SER A 52 9.05 3.51 2.16
N SER A 53 8.74 4.60 1.45
CA SER A 53 7.49 4.75 0.70
C SER A 53 7.23 3.59 -0.26
N THR A 54 8.28 3.07 -0.90
CA THR A 54 8.18 1.92 -1.80
C THR A 54 7.67 0.67 -1.07
N ARG A 55 8.25 0.35 0.09
CA ARG A 55 7.85 -0.80 0.90
C ARG A 55 6.44 -0.62 1.45
N TYR A 56 6.10 0.59 1.88
CA TYR A 56 4.75 0.93 2.33
C TYR A 56 3.69 0.64 1.25
N TYR A 57 3.90 1.10 0.02
CA TYR A 57 2.94 0.83 -1.06
C TYR A 57 2.89 -0.65 -1.45
N GLN A 58 3.97 -1.42 -1.28
CA GLN A 58 3.93 -2.87 -1.49
C GLN A 58 3.03 -3.55 -0.45
N VAL A 59 3.21 -3.23 0.84
CA VAL A 59 2.37 -3.75 1.92
C VAL A 59 0.92 -3.34 1.72
N LEU A 60 0.65 -2.06 1.44
CA LEU A 60 -0.69 -1.57 1.18
C LEU A 60 -1.36 -2.30 0.01
N ASN A 61 -0.64 -2.53 -1.09
CA ASN A 61 -1.20 -3.21 -2.25
C ASN A 61 -1.57 -4.68 -1.95
N ALA A 62 -0.78 -5.38 -1.14
CA ALA A 62 -1.10 -6.73 -0.69
C ALA A 62 -2.28 -6.72 0.29
N LEU A 63 -2.28 -5.78 1.24
CA LEU A 63 -3.32 -5.61 2.24
C LEU A 63 -4.70 -5.36 1.59
N ILE A 64 -4.80 -4.43 0.64
CA ILE A 64 -6.09 -4.12 0.02
C ILE A 64 -6.66 -5.29 -0.79
N ASP A 65 -5.88 -6.32 -1.15
CA ASP A 65 -6.36 -7.49 -1.89
C ASP A 65 -6.97 -8.56 -0.95
N ARG A 66 -6.74 -8.47 0.36
CA ARG A 66 -7.24 -9.38 1.39
C ARG A 66 -8.74 -9.16 1.71
N PRO A 67 -9.54 -10.22 1.96
CA PRO A 67 -10.94 -10.08 2.37
C PRO A 67 -11.08 -9.37 3.73
N GLU A 68 -10.17 -9.60 4.67
CA GLU A 68 -10.21 -9.00 6.02
C GLU A 68 -10.09 -7.46 5.97
N ALA A 69 -9.40 -6.93 4.95
CA ALA A 69 -9.34 -5.49 4.71
C ALA A 69 -10.70 -4.92 4.26
N LEU A 70 -11.44 -5.67 3.43
CA LEU A 70 -12.78 -5.29 3.01
C LEU A 70 -13.77 -5.32 4.19
N GLU A 71 -13.60 -6.24 5.13
CA GLU A 71 -14.43 -6.30 6.34
C GLU A 71 -14.16 -5.13 7.28
N ALA A 72 -12.90 -4.69 7.39
CA ALA A 72 -12.51 -3.57 8.25
C ALA A 72 -12.97 -2.20 7.72
N ASP A 73 -12.73 -1.89 6.44
CA ASP A 73 -13.22 -0.66 5.81
C ASP A 73 -13.56 -0.89 4.32
N PRO A 74 -14.79 -1.32 4.01
CA PRO A 74 -15.20 -1.65 2.65
C PRO A 74 -15.07 -0.47 1.67
N LEU A 75 -15.33 0.76 2.13
CA LEU A 75 -15.37 1.95 1.28
C LEU A 75 -13.95 2.41 0.94
N LEU A 76 -13.07 2.47 1.94
CA LEU A 76 -11.67 2.82 1.75
C LEU A 76 -10.99 1.81 0.82
N VAL A 77 -11.15 0.51 1.08
CA VAL A 77 -10.50 -0.53 0.27
C VAL A 77 -10.98 -0.52 -1.17
N ARG A 78 -12.28 -0.36 -1.43
CA ARG A 78 -12.81 -0.20 -2.80
C ARG A 78 -12.24 1.03 -3.49
N ARG A 79 -12.13 2.16 -2.79
CA ARG A 79 -11.52 3.39 -3.32
C ARG A 79 -10.04 3.18 -3.68
N LEU A 80 -9.27 2.56 -2.80
CA LEU A 80 -7.85 2.27 -3.01
C LEU A 80 -7.63 1.31 -4.18
N ARG A 81 -8.42 0.23 -4.27
CA ARG A 81 -8.40 -0.70 -5.42
C ARG A 81 -8.68 0.03 -6.74
N ARG A 82 -9.67 0.93 -6.77
CA ARG A 82 -9.99 1.73 -7.97
C ARG A 82 -8.86 2.68 -8.34
N LEU A 83 -8.25 3.36 -7.36
CA LEU A 83 -7.09 4.22 -7.58
C LEU A 83 -5.90 3.44 -8.15
N ARG A 84 -5.63 2.22 -7.64
CA ARG A 84 -4.60 1.33 -8.18
C ARG A 84 -4.86 0.99 -9.64
N ALA A 85 -6.09 0.55 -9.96
CA ALA A 85 -6.48 0.23 -11.33
C ALA A 85 -6.37 1.44 -12.28
N SER A 86 -6.73 2.64 -11.80
CA SER A 86 -6.55 3.87 -12.58
C SER A 86 -5.07 4.17 -12.87
N ARG A 87 -4.20 4.07 -11.86
CA ARG A 87 -2.75 4.24 -12.03
C ARG A 87 -2.16 3.20 -12.98
N GLN A 88 -2.61 1.95 -12.90
CA GLN A 88 -2.18 0.88 -13.80
C GLN A 88 -2.57 1.16 -15.24
N ARG A 89 -3.82 1.59 -15.50
CA ARG A 89 -4.29 1.98 -16.84
C ARG A 89 -3.52 3.17 -17.40
N GLN A 90 -3.21 4.17 -16.58
CA GLN A 90 -2.38 5.31 -17.01
C GLN A 90 -0.97 4.86 -17.41
N ARG A 91 -0.37 3.91 -16.68
CA ARG A 91 0.94 3.36 -17.03
C ARG A 91 0.90 2.53 -18.32
N SER A 92 -0.15 1.69 -18.51
CA SER A 92 -0.28 0.89 -19.73
C SER A 92 -0.56 1.74 -20.96
N ALA A 93 -1.40 2.77 -20.83
CA ALA A 93 -1.68 3.72 -21.92
C ALA A 93 -0.40 4.46 -22.36
N ARG A 94 0.46 4.88 -21.41
CA ARG A 94 1.76 5.45 -21.73
C ARG A 94 2.65 4.47 -22.49
N ARG A 95 2.71 3.20 -22.08
CA ARG A 95 3.55 2.19 -22.76
C ARG A 95 3.05 1.84 -24.17
N LEU A 96 1.74 1.84 -24.38
CA LEU A 96 1.12 1.54 -25.68
C LEU A 96 1.24 2.72 -26.68
N GLY A 97 1.51 3.93 -26.19
CA GLY A 97 1.78 5.12 -27.02
C GLY A 97 3.27 5.34 -27.34
N PHE A 98 4.14 4.36 -27.07
CA PHE A 98 5.56 4.40 -27.43
C PHE A 98 5.92 3.16 -28.28
N GLU A 99 5.54 3.23 -29.55
CA GLU A 99 6.36 2.80 -30.68
C GLU A 99 6.29 3.93 -31.71
N ILE A 100 7.37 4.73 -31.77
CA ILE A 100 8.08 5.35 -32.92
C ILE A 100 9.21 6.18 -32.30
#